data_AF-A0A1V1FLF2-F1
#
_entry.id   AF-A0A1V1FLF2-F1
#
_cell.length_a   1.000
_cell.length_b   1.000
_cell.length_c   1.000
_cell.angle_alpha   90.00
_cell.angle_beta   90.00
_cell.angle_gamma   90.00
#
_symmetry.space_group_name_H-M   'P 1'
#
loop_
_entity.id
_entity.type
_entity.pdbx_description
1 polymer ?
#
loop_
_entity_poly.entity_id
_entity_poly.type
_entity_poly.pdbx_seq_one_letter_code
_entity_poly.pdbx_strand_id
1 'polypeptide(L)'
;VVSVSMNKDEPWTIEPWHIRVSLRKMNVHVLSDDSIELPERPISGPDFTLEGKSFVVYITINKKEKVPVECNLHHWSTKLADRLPRTKFY
;
A
#
# COMPACT_ATOMS: atom_id res chain seq x y z
N VAL A 1 1.47 10.00 -4.04
CA VAL A 1 1.81 8.55 -3.97
C VAL A 1 1.68 8.08 -2.53
N VAL A 2 1.06 6.92 -2.31
CA VAL A 2 0.83 6.33 -0.97
C VAL A 2 1.83 5.20 -0.73
N SER A 3 2.66 5.30 0.32
CA SER A 3 3.60 4.24 0.67
C SER A 3 2.97 3.16 1.54
N VAL A 4 2.86 1.97 0.96
CA VAL A 4 2.35 0.76 1.61
C VAL A 4 3.51 -0.01 2.20
N SER A 5 3.61 0.03 3.53
CA SER A 5 4.69 -0.63 4.26
C SER A 5 4.30 -2.08 4.56
N MET A 6 5.03 -3.03 4.00
CA MET A 6 4.79 -4.47 4.18
C MET A 6 6.00 -5.15 4.84
N ASN A 7 5.81 -6.31 5.46
CA ASN A 7 6.89 -6.98 6.18
C ASN A 7 7.97 -7.50 5.20
N LYS A 8 9.24 -7.32 5.54
CA LYS A 8 10.39 -7.89 4.79
C LYS A 8 10.55 -9.39 5.01
N ASP A 9 10.20 -9.86 6.20
CA ASP A 9 10.57 -11.19 6.70
C ASP A 9 9.39 -12.18 6.69
N GLU A 10 8.17 -11.68 6.93
CA GLU A 10 6.95 -12.50 6.98
C GLU A 10 6.17 -12.45 5.66
N PRO A 11 5.57 -13.57 5.22
CA PRO A 11 4.76 -13.60 4.02
C PRO A 11 3.46 -12.81 4.19
N TRP A 12 3.07 -12.14 3.11
CA TRP A 12 1.88 -11.30 3.08
C TRP A 12 1.26 -11.28 1.69
N THR A 13 -0.04 -10.93 1.65
CA THR A 13 -0.74 -10.57 0.43
C THR A 13 -1.44 -9.24 0.68
N ILE A 14 -1.36 -8.31 -0.29
CA ILE A 14 -2.03 -7.03 -0.15
C ILE A 14 -3.53 -7.24 -0.12
N GLU A 15 -4.14 -6.67 0.89
CA GLU A 15 -5.58 -6.65 1.14
C GLU A 15 -6.05 -5.20 1.31
N PRO A 16 -7.34 -4.89 1.10
CA PRO A 16 -7.87 -3.54 1.16
C PRO A 16 -7.49 -2.76 2.44
N TRP A 17 -7.45 -3.45 3.58
CA TRP A 17 -7.11 -2.82 4.86
C TRP A 17 -5.66 -2.29 4.90
N HIS A 18 -4.72 -2.90 4.18
CA HIS A 18 -3.33 -2.43 4.09
C HIS A 18 -3.27 -1.04 3.42
N ILE A 19 -4.09 -0.84 2.40
CA ILE A 19 -4.25 0.44 1.70
C ILE A 19 -4.92 1.45 2.63
N ARG A 20 -6.02 1.05 3.30
CA ARG A 20 -6.73 1.91 4.27
C ARG A 20 -5.81 2.41 5.39
N VAL A 21 -5.00 1.54 5.98
CA VAL A 21 -4.05 1.92 7.03
C VAL A 21 -2.96 2.84 6.49
N SER A 22 -2.50 2.62 5.26
CA SER A 22 -1.49 3.47 4.62
C SER A 22 -2.04 4.87 4.30
N LEU A 23 -3.29 4.97 3.83
CA LEU A 23 -3.99 6.24 3.60
C LEU A 23 -4.19 7.05 4.89
N ARG A 24 -4.44 6.38 6.02
CA ARG A 24 -4.54 7.05 7.34
C ARG A 24 -3.25 7.77 7.73
N LYS A 25 -2.08 7.28 7.32
CA LYS A 25 -0.79 7.96 7.54
C LYS A 25 -0.72 9.31 6.82
N MET A 26 -1.58 9.53 5.83
CA MET A 26 -1.70 10.75 5.04
C MET A 26 -2.97 11.56 5.39
N ASN A 27 -3.61 11.28 6.54
CA ASN A 27 -4.89 11.89 6.96
C ASN A 27 -6.06 11.66 5.99
N VAL A 28 -5.99 10.62 5.14
CA VAL A 28 -7.11 10.21 4.29
C VAL A 28 -7.85 9.05 4.96
N HIS A 29 -9.12 9.28 5.29
CA HIS A 29 -9.94 8.31 6.02
C HIS A 29 -10.92 7.61 5.09
N VAL A 30 -10.65 6.33 4.81
CA VAL A 30 -11.59 5.43 4.14
C VAL A 30 -12.34 4.63 5.21
N LEU A 31 -13.68 4.66 5.14
CA LEU A 31 -14.55 4.10 6.18
C LEU A 31 -14.87 2.61 5.98
N SER A 32 -14.91 2.13 4.73
CA SER A 32 -15.13 0.72 4.40
C SER A 32 -14.03 0.18 3.49
N ASP A 33 -13.66 -1.08 3.69
CA ASP A 33 -12.75 -1.82 2.80
C ASP A 33 -13.40 -2.08 1.42
N ASP A 34 -14.73 -2.12 1.35
CA ASP A 34 -15.48 -2.28 0.08
C ASP A 34 -15.28 -1.10 -0.88
N SER A 35 -14.86 0.05 -0.36
CA SER A 35 -14.56 1.24 -1.16
C SER A 35 -13.20 1.14 -1.87
N ILE A 36 -12.40 0.11 -1.60
CA ILE A 36 -11.03 -0.04 -2.10
C ILE A 36 -10.98 -1.23 -3.04
N GLU A 37 -10.68 -0.96 -4.30
CA GLU A 37 -10.43 -1.99 -5.30
C GLU A 37 -8.93 -2.17 -5.52
N LEU A 38 -8.48 -3.41 -5.35
CA LEU A 38 -7.12 -3.83 -5.61
C LEU A 38 -6.94 -4.22 -7.09
N PRO A 39 -5.70 -4.23 -7.59
CA PRO A 39 -5.41 -4.77 -8.92
C PRO A 39 -5.83 -6.24 -9.03
N GLU A 40 -6.23 -6.67 -10.24
CA GLU A 40 -6.66 -8.05 -10.51
C GLU A 40 -5.59 -9.10 -10.15
N ARG A 41 -4.31 -8.72 -10.28
CA ARG A 41 -3.20 -9.59 -9.91
C ARG A 41 -2.88 -9.39 -8.44
N PRO A 42 -3.03 -10.42 -7.59
CA PRO A 42 -2.67 -10.31 -6.19
C PRO A 42 -1.18 -10.02 -6.08
N ILE A 43 -0.85 -9.06 -5.21
CA ILE A 43 0.52 -8.70 -4.90
C ILE A 43 0.86 -9.40 -3.59
N SER A 44 1.74 -10.38 -3.68
CA SER A 44 2.21 -11.16 -2.53
C SER A 44 3.71 -11.01 -2.36
N GLY A 45 4.17 -11.10 -1.12
CA GLY A 45 5.57 -10.98 -0.76
C GLY A 45 5.95 -11.93 0.38
N PRO A 46 7.20 -11.87 0.86
CA PRO A 46 8.17 -10.80 0.60
C PRO A 46 8.94 -11.06 -0.71
N ASP A 47 8.91 -10.09 -1.62
CA ASP A 47 9.66 -10.14 -2.88
C ASP A 47 10.36 -8.78 -3.08
N PHE A 48 11.70 -8.78 -2.95
CA PHE A 48 12.50 -7.57 -3.11
C PHE A 48 12.43 -6.96 -4.51
N THR A 49 12.01 -7.72 -5.53
CA THR A 49 11.78 -7.16 -6.86
C THR A 49 10.57 -6.22 -6.89
N LEU A 50 9.72 -6.26 -5.87
CA LEU A 50 8.57 -5.37 -5.73
C LEU A 50 8.90 -4.10 -4.95
N GLU A 51 10.09 -3.99 -4.34
CA GLU A 51 10.49 -2.79 -3.60
C GLU A 51 10.50 -1.56 -4.52
N GLY A 52 9.79 -0.50 -4.10
CA GLY A 52 9.69 0.73 -4.88
C GLY A 52 8.84 0.63 -6.15
N LYS A 53 8.24 -0.53 -6.45
CA LYS A 53 7.28 -0.62 -7.56
C LYS A 53 5.98 0.08 -7.18
N SER A 54 5.47 0.86 -8.13
CA SER A 54 4.13 1.45 -8.05
C SER A 54 3.07 0.49 -8.58
N PHE A 55 1.91 0.50 -7.95
CA PHE A 55 0.68 -0.13 -8.41
C PHE A 55 -0.47 0.84 -8.18
N VAL A 56 -1.53 0.71 -8.97
CA VAL A 56 -2.71 1.58 -8.88
C VAL A 56 -3.82 0.82 -8.16
N VAL A 57 -4.44 1.49 -7.19
CA VAL A 57 -5.67 1.05 -6.53
C VAL A 57 -6.77 2.06 -6.84
N TYR A 58 -8.02 1.61 -6.88
CA TYR A 58 -9.14 2.52 -7.07
C TYR A 58 -9.91 2.70 -5.77
N ILE A 59 -10.18 3.95 -5.43
CA ILE A 59 -10.97 4.29 -4.24
C ILE A 59 -12.29 4.90 -4.69
N THR A 60 -13.39 4.36 -4.17
CA THR A 60 -14.72 4.87 -4.43
C THR A 60 -15.15 5.84 -3.32
N ILE A 61 -15.31 7.12 -3.69
CA ILE A 61 -15.76 8.21 -2.82
C ILE A 61 -17.27 8.40 -3.01
N ASN A 62 -18.01 8.43 -1.91
CA ASN A 62 -19.46 8.67 -1.88
C ASN A 62 -20.27 7.74 -2.81
N LYS A 63 -19.78 6.53 -3.10
CA LYS A 63 -20.38 5.58 -4.06
C LYS A 63 -20.60 6.15 -5.48
N LYS A 64 -19.88 7.22 -5.84
CA LYS A 64 -20.08 7.94 -7.10
C LYS A 64 -18.79 8.11 -7.87
N GLU A 65 -17.75 8.56 -7.18
CA GLU A 65 -16.50 8.94 -7.82
C GLU A 65 -15.45 7.86 -7.58
N LYS A 66 -14.81 7.39 -8.64
CA LYS A 66 -13.77 6.38 -8.58
C LYS A 66 -12.45 7.04 -8.92
N VAL A 67 -11.56 7.13 -7.93
CA VAL A 67 -10.29 7.86 -8.04
C VAL A 67 -9.14 6.85 -8.09
N PRO A 68 -8.26 6.91 -9.10
CA PRO A 68 -7.04 6.12 -9.11
C PRO A 68 -6.04 6.70 -8.10
N VAL A 69 -5.50 5.85 -7.24
CA VAL A 69 -4.47 6.19 -6.27
C VAL A 69 -3.23 5.37 -6.58
N GLU A 70 -2.13 6.05 -6.81
CA GLU A 70 -0.83 5.42 -6.97
C GLU A 70 -0.24 5.06 -5.60
N CYS A 71 -0.01 3.77 -5.40
CA CYS A 71 0.59 3.19 -4.23
C CYS A 71 1.98 2.65 -4.57
N ASN A 72 2.96 2.83 -3.69
CA ASN A 72 4.27 2.19 -3.83
C ASN A 72 4.50 1.21 -2.68
N LEU A 73 5.07 0.05 -3.00
CA LEU A 73 5.45 -0.92 -1.99
C LEU A 73 6.77 -0.53 -1.32
N HIS A 74 6.83 -0.67 0.00
CA HIS A 74 8.04 -0.51 0.79
C HIS A 74 8.16 -1.63 1.83
N HIS A 75 9.25 -2.39 1.79
CA HIS A 75 9.54 -3.42 2.78
C HIS A 75 10.05 -2.79 4.07
N TRP A 76 9.41 -3.15 5.16
CA TRP A 76 9.69 -2.70 6.51
C TRP A 76 10.20 -3.87 7.35
N SER A 77 11.27 -3.64 8.11
CA SER A 77 11.78 -4.58 9.11
C SER A 77 11.79 -3.95 10.50
N THR A 78 11.55 -4.79 11.51
CA THR A 78 11.66 -4.41 12.92
C THR A 78 13.12 -4.17 13.33
N LYS A 79 14.07 -4.90 12.72
CA LYS A 79 15.52 -4.75 12.93
C LYS A 79 16.02 -3.46 12.30
N LEU A 80 16.65 -2.61 13.11
CA LEU A 80 17.13 -1.29 12.67
C LEU A 80 18.15 -1.39 11.53
N ALA A 81 19.04 -2.39 11.58
CA ALA A 81 20.08 -2.62 10.58
C ALA A 81 19.53 -3.00 9.20
N ASP A 82 18.32 -3.56 9.15
CA ASP A 82 17.68 -4.08 7.94
C ASP A 82 16.67 -3.10 7.32
N ARG A 83 16.49 -1.91 7.91
CA ARG A 83 15.52 -0.92 7.43
C ARG A 83 16.00 -0.29 6.13
N LEU A 84 15.16 -0.41 5.11
CA LEU A 84 15.37 0.30 3.85
C LEU A 84 15.07 1.79 4.00
N PRO A 85 15.78 2.67 3.27
CA PRO A 85 15.49 4.09 3.30
C PRO A 85 14.08 4.37 2.76
N ARG A 86 13.33 5.25 3.43
CA ARG A 86 12.03 5.69 2.92
C ARG A 86 12.24 6.61 1.72
N THR A 87 11.66 6.24 0.58
CA THR A 87 11.60 7.12 -0.59
C THR A 87 10.71 8.32 -0.24
N LYS A 88 11.26 9.54 -0.33
CA LYS A 88 10.48 10.77 -0.17
C LYS A 88 9.81 11.09 -1.50
N PHE A 89 8.49 11.17 -1.50
CA PHE A 89 7.72 11.72 -2.62
C PHE A 89 7.55 13.21 -2.37
N TYR A 90 8.22 14.04 -3.18
CA TYR A 90 8.13 15.50 -3.19
C TYR A 90 7.18 15.98 -4.27
#